data_AF-A0A0K0Y461-F1
#
_entry.id   AF-A0A0K0Y461-F1
#
_cell.length_a   1.000
_cell.length_b   1.000
_cell.length_c   1.000
_cell.angle_alpha   90.00
_cell.angle_beta   90.00
_cell.angle_gamma   90.00
#
_symmetry.space_group_name_H-M   'P 1'
#
loop_
_entity.id
_entity.type
_entity.pdbx_description
1 polymer ?
#
loop_
_entity_poly.entity_id
_entity_poly.type
_entity_poly.pdbx_seq_one_letter_code
_entity_poly.pdbx_strand_id
1 'polypeptide(L)'
;MKTEWSARRPLIVGLLALVVLVGGFGTWAMTAQISGAIIASGLIEVDQNRQIVQHQDGGVVTQILVDEGDLVEEGDVMLRLDAQDLQAELAVVEGQLFEVLARRARFEAERENAETLTFDPLLNEATTDLTSGQLSLFHARLETEARRTEQLLNRKDQIASQVRGIVAQQAALETQLDLIKEELTNQQALLDRGLAQASVVLNLQREQARLEGQVGELVASIGGAEERSTEIEIEILSLQTTRREEAITRLRDLQFNELELRERRTSILRQLDRLDIRSPVSGIVYGLSVFGSRAVVSPADPLLYIVPQDRPLVIATQVSPNDVDVLTIGQQVSLRFSALDQRTTPELYGTVAIVSADAFTDSATRASYFRAEIRLNDGELARLPDGTTLIPGMPVEAFIRTADRTPINYLTRPLMDYVARVFRDG
;
A
#
# COMPACT_ATOMS: atom_id res chain seq x y z
N MET A 1 60.76 52.53 -83.36
CA MET A 1 60.15 51.44 -82.57
C MET A 1 59.10 52.07 -81.65
N LYS A 2 57.81 51.84 -81.89
CA LYS A 2 56.73 52.17 -80.94
C LYS A 2 56.06 50.84 -80.59
N THR A 3 56.33 50.37 -79.38
CA THR A 3 55.85 49.13 -78.82
C THR A 3 54.37 49.27 -78.50
N GLU A 4 53.53 48.42 -79.09
CA GLU A 4 52.11 48.34 -78.74
C GLU A 4 51.96 47.82 -77.30
N TRP A 5 51.26 48.59 -76.47
CA TRP A 5 50.99 48.22 -75.08
C TRP A 5 49.85 47.19 -75.03
N SER A 6 50.18 45.93 -74.77
CA SER A 6 49.19 44.86 -74.63
C SER A 6 48.52 44.92 -73.25
N ALA A 7 47.27 45.39 -73.20
CA ALA A 7 46.46 45.51 -71.98
C ALA A 7 45.93 44.17 -71.42
N ARG A 8 46.25 43.02 -72.04
CA ARG A 8 45.72 41.71 -71.62
C ARG A 8 46.29 41.23 -70.28
N ARG A 9 47.57 41.49 -70.00
CA ARG A 9 48.22 41.09 -68.74
C ARG A 9 47.65 41.79 -67.50
N PRO A 10 47.51 43.15 -67.46
CA PRO A 10 46.91 43.81 -66.29
C PRO A 10 45.44 43.45 -66.09
N LEU A 11 44.67 43.19 -67.16
CA LEU A 11 43.28 42.73 -67.04
C LEU A 11 43.17 41.33 -66.43
N ILE A 12 44.02 40.38 -66.84
CA ILE A 12 44.02 39.03 -66.26
C ILE A 12 44.46 39.07 -64.79
N VAL A 13 45.47 39.87 -64.45
CA VAL A 13 45.91 40.05 -63.05
C VAL A 13 44.81 40.72 -62.22
N GLY A 14 44.11 41.72 -62.77
CA GLY A 14 42.96 42.35 -62.11
C GLY A 14 41.79 41.40 -61.90
N LEU A 15 41.45 40.59 -62.90
CA LEU A 15 40.39 39.57 -62.81
C LEU A 15 40.76 38.49 -61.78
N LEU A 16 42.01 38.03 -61.77
CA LEU A 16 42.47 37.01 -60.82
C LEU A 16 42.51 37.56 -59.39
N ALA A 17 42.95 38.81 -59.20
CA ALA A 17 42.86 39.51 -57.92
C ALA A 17 41.40 39.68 -57.46
N LEU A 18 40.46 39.98 -58.37
CA LEU A 18 39.03 40.04 -58.07
C LEU A 18 38.48 38.68 -57.63
N VAL A 19 38.83 37.61 -58.34
CA VAL A 19 38.38 36.24 -58.00
C VAL A 19 38.95 35.80 -56.66
N VAL A 20 40.22 36.12 -56.36
CA VAL A 20 40.82 35.81 -55.04
C VAL A 20 40.19 36.66 -53.94
N LEU A 21 39.89 37.93 -54.19
CA LEU A 21 39.28 38.81 -53.20
C LEU A 21 37.83 38.41 -52.93
N VAL A 22 37.00 38.28 -53.96
CA VAL A 22 35.58 37.92 -53.82
C VAL A 22 35.42 36.46 -53.40
N GLY A 23 36.22 35.54 -53.97
CA GLY A 23 36.22 34.13 -53.61
C GLY A 23 36.80 33.88 -52.22
N GLY A 24 37.92 34.53 -51.87
CA GLY A 24 38.56 34.40 -50.56
C GLY A 24 37.74 35.08 -49.45
N PHE A 25 37.33 36.33 -49.64
CA PHE A 25 36.48 37.05 -48.68
C PHE A 25 35.08 36.44 -48.61
N GLY A 26 34.50 36.01 -49.74
CA GLY A 26 33.20 35.33 -49.77
C GLY A 26 33.23 33.99 -49.04
N THR A 27 34.27 33.17 -49.27
CA THR A 27 34.45 31.91 -48.54
C THR A 27 34.65 32.18 -47.05
N TRP A 28 35.53 33.12 -46.69
CA TRP A 28 35.75 33.50 -45.28
C TRP A 28 34.48 34.04 -44.60
N ALA A 29 33.72 34.90 -45.27
CA ALA A 29 32.48 35.47 -44.75
C ALA A 29 31.35 34.44 -44.59
N MET A 30 31.44 33.29 -45.29
CA MET A 30 30.52 32.16 -45.14
C MET A 30 31.01 31.12 -44.11
N THR A 31 32.32 30.98 -43.88
CA THR A 31 32.87 29.95 -42.99
C THR A 31 33.27 30.48 -41.61
N ALA A 32 33.53 31.78 -41.45
CA ALA A 32 33.90 32.35 -40.17
C ALA A 32 32.69 32.37 -39.23
N GLN A 33 32.84 31.77 -38.05
CA GLN A 33 31.83 31.76 -37.00
C GLN A 33 32.17 32.86 -35.97
N ILE A 34 31.28 33.84 -35.83
CA ILE A 34 31.35 34.85 -34.78
C ILE A 34 30.35 34.43 -33.71
N SER A 35 30.87 34.03 -32.55
CA SER A 35 30.05 33.75 -31.36
C SER A 35 29.61 35.07 -30.75
N GLY A 36 28.30 35.26 -30.59
CA GLY A 36 27.75 36.37 -29.80
C GLY A 36 27.57 35.98 -28.33
N ALA A 37 27.41 36.97 -27.46
CA ALA A 37 27.00 36.75 -26.08
C ALA A 37 25.96 37.80 -25.68
N ILE A 38 24.92 37.36 -24.98
CA ILE A 38 24.00 38.25 -24.27
C ILE A 38 24.57 38.46 -22.88
N ILE A 39 24.59 39.70 -22.42
CA ILE A 39 25.04 40.07 -21.08
C ILE A 39 23.80 40.30 -20.23
N ALA A 40 23.62 39.48 -19.21
CA ALA A 40 22.52 39.56 -18.26
C ALA A 40 23.07 39.78 -16.86
N SER A 41 22.51 40.75 -16.13
CA SER A 41 22.81 40.95 -14.72
C SER A 41 21.99 40.00 -13.88
N GLY A 42 22.62 39.38 -12.88
CA GLY A 42 21.99 38.48 -11.95
C GLY A 42 22.56 38.57 -10.56
N LEU A 43 21.97 37.79 -9.67
CA LEU A 43 22.37 37.66 -8.28
C LEU A 43 22.44 36.18 -7.93
N ILE A 44 23.34 35.82 -7.01
CA ILE A 44 23.32 34.48 -6.42
C ILE A 44 22.11 34.38 -5.51
N GLU A 45 21.27 33.38 -5.72
CA GLU A 45 20.15 33.05 -4.84
C GLU A 45 20.35 31.62 -4.30
N VAL A 46 19.89 31.37 -3.08
CA VAL A 46 19.68 29.99 -2.63
C VAL A 46 18.43 29.50 -3.36
N ASP A 47 18.41 28.25 -3.82
CA ASP A 47 17.18 27.64 -4.29
C ASP A 47 16.12 27.69 -3.15
N GLN A 48 15.23 28.69 -3.19
CA GLN A 48 14.30 29.04 -2.11
C GLN A 48 13.08 28.12 -2.07
N ASN A 49 13.27 26.82 -2.26
CA ASN A 49 12.17 25.88 -2.18
C ASN A 49 11.88 25.52 -0.71
N ARG A 50 11.26 26.48 0.00
CA ARG A 50 10.76 26.29 1.36
C ARG A 50 9.83 25.08 1.40
N GLN A 51 10.10 24.14 2.29
CA GLN A 51 9.24 22.97 2.46
C GLN A 51 8.12 23.34 3.42
N ILE A 52 6.88 23.25 2.95
CA ILE A 52 5.69 23.46 3.79
C ILE A 52 5.49 22.23 4.67
N VAL A 53 5.26 22.46 5.97
CA VAL A 53 4.84 21.44 6.91
C VAL A 53 3.40 21.70 7.30
N GLN A 54 2.55 20.70 7.06
CA GLN A 54 1.11 20.76 7.29
C GLN A 54 0.61 19.40 7.78
N HIS A 55 -0.52 19.38 8.49
CA HIS A 55 -1.16 18.14 8.94
C HIS A 55 -2.43 17.86 8.14
N GLN A 56 -2.62 16.62 7.64
CA GLN A 56 -3.76 16.27 6.80
C GLN A 56 -5.10 16.49 7.50
N ASP A 57 -5.21 16.08 8.76
CA ASP A 57 -6.49 15.99 9.47
C ASP A 57 -6.73 17.17 10.43
N GLY A 58 -5.72 18.02 10.67
CA GLY A 58 -5.75 19.02 11.74
C GLY A 58 -5.82 18.41 13.15
N GLY A 59 -6.13 19.23 14.16
CA GLY A 59 -6.26 18.79 15.54
C GLY A 59 -5.97 19.88 16.58
N VAL A 60 -6.00 19.51 17.85
CA VAL A 60 -5.62 20.39 18.97
C VAL A 60 -4.16 20.17 19.30
N VAL A 61 -3.35 21.23 19.29
CA VAL A 61 -1.92 21.13 19.65
C VAL A 61 -1.76 20.95 21.15
N THR A 62 -1.12 19.86 21.55
CA THR A 62 -0.75 19.60 22.95
C THR A 62 0.60 20.23 23.28
N GLN A 63 1.57 20.10 22.37
CA GLN A 63 2.94 20.55 22.60
C GLN A 63 3.56 21.10 21.31
N ILE A 64 4.31 22.19 21.45
CA ILE A 64 5.17 22.77 20.43
C ILE A 64 6.60 22.59 20.94
N LEU A 65 7.47 21.98 20.13
CA LEU A 65 8.83 21.57 20.51
C LEU A 65 9.92 22.41 19.81
N VAL A 66 9.52 23.32 18.93
CA VAL A 66 10.41 24.18 18.14
C VAL A 66 9.93 25.62 18.17
N ASP A 67 10.87 26.54 18.11
CA ASP A 67 10.65 27.98 17.98
C ASP A 67 11.12 28.49 16.61
N GLU A 68 10.71 29.72 16.27
CA GLU A 68 11.14 30.39 15.04
C GLU A 68 12.67 30.56 15.01
N GLY A 69 13.32 30.08 13.95
CA GLY A 69 14.77 30.14 13.78
C GLY A 69 15.54 28.92 14.32
N ASP A 70 14.86 27.94 14.92
CA ASP A 70 15.50 26.71 15.38
C ASP A 70 15.99 25.86 14.22
N LEU A 71 17.11 25.16 14.44
CA LEU A 71 17.66 24.18 13.52
C LEU A 71 17.10 22.80 13.87
N VAL A 72 16.50 22.13 12.88
CA VAL A 72 15.90 20.80 13.00
C VAL A 72 16.52 19.82 12.02
N GLU A 73 16.61 18.56 12.42
CA GLU A 73 16.99 17.46 11.54
C GLU A 73 15.74 16.80 10.93
N GLU A 74 15.94 16.07 9.83
CA GLU A 74 14.89 15.24 9.24
C GLU A 74 14.38 14.21 10.26
N GLY A 75 13.05 14.17 10.45
CA GLY A 75 12.38 13.27 11.38
C GLY A 75 12.16 13.83 12.79
N ASP A 76 12.75 14.98 13.12
CA ASP A 76 12.54 15.65 14.42
C ASP A 76 11.07 16.01 14.62
N VAL A 77 10.55 15.72 15.81
CA VAL A 77 9.17 16.08 16.18
C VAL A 77 9.11 17.56 16.52
N MET A 78 8.29 18.30 15.79
CA MET A 78 8.17 19.75 15.94
C MET A 78 6.90 20.14 16.69
N LEU A 79 5.79 19.44 16.42
CA LEU A 79 4.51 19.65 17.07
C LEU A 79 3.87 18.30 17.39
N ARG A 80 3.12 18.25 18.50
CA ARG A 80 2.31 17.09 18.87
C ARG A 80 0.85 17.50 19.02
N LEU A 81 -0.02 16.77 18.33
CA LEU A 81 -1.46 16.89 18.43
C LEU A 81 -2.03 15.99 19.52
N ASP A 82 -3.22 16.34 20.01
CA ASP A 82 -3.92 15.59 21.05
C ASP A 82 -4.36 14.21 20.53
N ALA A 83 -4.04 13.18 21.30
CA ALA A 83 -4.27 11.79 20.96
C ALA A 83 -5.47 11.17 21.69
N GLN A 84 -6.09 11.88 22.64
CA GLN A 84 -7.08 11.28 23.54
C GLN A 84 -8.26 10.63 22.81
N ASP A 85 -8.86 11.32 21.83
CA ASP A 85 -10.01 10.81 21.10
C ASP A 85 -9.66 9.57 20.27
N LEU A 86 -8.52 9.60 19.57
CA LEU A 86 -8.04 8.47 18.75
C LEU A 86 -7.60 7.28 19.61
N GLN A 87 -7.02 7.52 20.79
CA GLN A 87 -6.68 6.46 21.74
C GLN A 87 -7.93 5.80 22.33
N ALA A 88 -8.96 6.59 22.64
CA ALA A 88 -10.24 6.07 23.09
C ALA A 88 -10.92 5.23 22.00
N GLU A 89 -10.91 5.70 20.75
CA GLU A 89 -11.42 4.94 19.61
C GLU A 89 -10.63 3.65 19.38
N LEU A 90 -9.30 3.72 19.45
CA LEU A 90 -8.43 2.55 19.34
C LEU A 90 -8.77 1.51 20.40
N ALA A 91 -8.93 1.92 21.67
CA ALA A 91 -9.26 1.01 22.77
C ALA A 91 -10.60 0.29 22.55
N VAL A 92 -11.61 1.00 22.01
CA VAL A 92 -12.91 0.40 21.67
C VAL A 92 -12.77 -0.62 20.53
N VAL A 93 -12.06 -0.25 19.46
CA VAL A 93 -11.86 -1.12 18.29
C VAL A 93 -11.02 -2.34 18.66
N GLU A 94 -9.96 -2.18 19.45
CA GLU A 94 -9.14 -3.28 19.96
C GLU A 94 -9.94 -4.19 20.88
N GLY A 95 -10.75 -3.66 21.80
CA GLY A 95 -11.61 -4.48 22.64
C GLY A 95 -12.58 -5.35 21.84
N GLN A 96 -13.18 -4.79 20.78
CA GLN A 96 -14.04 -5.55 19.87
C GLN A 96 -13.26 -6.59 19.06
N LEU A 97 -12.08 -6.22 18.54
CA LEU A 97 -11.22 -7.12 17.77
C LEU A 97 -10.77 -8.30 18.64
N PHE A 98 -10.32 -8.06 19.86
CA PHE A 98 -9.85 -9.09 20.77
C PHE A 98 -10.95 -10.06 21.16
N GLU A 99 -12.18 -9.59 21.38
CA GLU A 99 -13.35 -10.44 21.61
C GLU A 99 -13.69 -11.30 20.37
N VAL A 100 -13.53 -10.77 19.16
CA VAL A 100 -13.69 -11.55 17.92
C VAL A 100 -12.60 -12.62 17.81
N LEU A 101 -11.34 -12.27 18.05
CA LEU A 101 -10.20 -13.20 17.96
C LEU A 101 -10.28 -14.33 19.00
N ALA A 102 -10.69 -14.02 20.23
CA ALA A 102 -10.87 -15.02 21.28
C ALA A 102 -11.99 -16.02 20.92
N ARG A 103 -13.12 -15.52 20.39
CA ARG A 103 -14.21 -16.39 19.91
C ARG A 103 -13.81 -17.21 18.69
N ARG A 104 -13.04 -16.62 17.77
CA ARG A 104 -12.50 -17.31 16.59
C ARG A 104 -11.69 -18.53 17.00
N ALA A 105 -10.76 -18.37 17.94
CA ALA A 105 -9.93 -19.46 18.44
C ALA A 105 -10.77 -20.65 18.95
N ARG A 106 -11.85 -20.37 19.71
CA ARG A 106 -12.77 -21.42 20.17
C ARG A 106 -13.49 -22.10 19.02
N PHE A 107 -14.06 -21.34 18.07
CA PHE A 107 -14.80 -21.94 16.97
C PHE A 107 -13.89 -22.68 15.96
N GLU A 108 -12.63 -22.26 15.78
CA GLU A 108 -11.63 -23.01 15.00
C GLU A 108 -11.36 -24.37 15.64
N ALA A 109 -11.15 -24.40 16.95
CA ALA A 109 -11.00 -25.65 17.70
C ALA A 109 -12.25 -26.54 17.62
N GLU A 110 -13.45 -25.97 17.73
CA GLU A 110 -14.72 -26.71 17.58
C GLU A 110 -14.90 -27.28 16.17
N ARG A 111 -14.55 -26.52 15.11
CA ARG A 111 -14.61 -26.97 13.71
C ARG A 111 -13.69 -28.16 13.45
N GLU A 112 -12.50 -28.13 14.04
CA GLU A 112 -11.45 -29.12 13.82
C GLU A 112 -11.54 -30.31 14.78
N ASN A 113 -12.47 -30.28 15.73
CA ASN A 113 -12.51 -31.22 16.84
C ASN A 113 -11.18 -31.31 17.61
N ALA A 114 -10.50 -30.17 17.78
CA ALA A 114 -9.29 -30.08 18.56
C ALA A 114 -9.58 -30.21 20.07
N GLU A 115 -8.56 -30.60 20.85
CA GLU A 115 -8.65 -30.69 22.32
C GLU A 115 -8.16 -29.42 23.03
N THR A 116 -7.45 -28.55 22.31
CA THR A 116 -6.81 -27.34 22.85
C THR A 116 -7.09 -26.13 21.97
N LEU A 117 -7.21 -24.94 22.58
CA LEU A 117 -7.32 -23.69 21.84
C LEU A 117 -5.93 -23.15 21.49
N THR A 118 -5.83 -22.54 20.31
CA THR A 118 -4.69 -21.71 19.92
C THR A 118 -5.18 -20.29 19.71
N PHE A 119 -4.65 -19.34 20.48
CA PHE A 119 -5.05 -17.94 20.42
C PHE A 119 -4.16 -17.15 19.46
N ASP A 120 -4.71 -16.08 18.90
CA ASP A 120 -3.97 -15.14 18.04
C ASP A 120 -2.90 -14.39 18.87
N PRO A 121 -1.67 -14.17 18.35
CA PRO A 121 -0.60 -13.47 19.09
C PRO A 121 -0.93 -12.04 19.50
N LEU A 122 -1.93 -11.41 18.88
CA LEU A 122 -2.42 -10.09 19.29
C LEU A 122 -3.11 -10.12 20.66
N LEU A 123 -3.54 -11.29 21.14
CA LEU A 123 -4.08 -11.47 22.48
C LEU A 123 -2.92 -11.63 23.47
N ASN A 124 -2.88 -10.75 24.46
CA ASN A 124 -1.79 -10.62 25.44
C ASN A 124 -2.33 -10.70 26.87
N GLU A 125 -1.50 -10.37 27.86
CA GLU A 125 -1.90 -10.40 29.27
C GLU A 125 -3.12 -9.50 29.58
N ALA A 126 -3.32 -8.40 28.86
CA ALA A 126 -4.47 -7.51 29.06
C ALA A 126 -5.80 -8.15 28.61
N THR A 127 -5.75 -9.23 27.81
CA THR A 127 -6.92 -9.98 27.34
C THR A 127 -7.07 -11.34 28.02
N THR A 128 -6.40 -11.54 29.16
CA THR A 128 -6.45 -12.80 29.94
C THR A 128 -7.86 -13.19 30.35
N ASP A 129 -8.71 -12.23 30.73
CA ASP A 129 -10.10 -12.50 31.11
C ASP A 129 -10.93 -13.02 29.91
N LEU A 130 -10.69 -12.49 28.71
CA LEU A 130 -11.37 -12.95 27.48
C LEU A 130 -10.91 -14.36 27.10
N THR A 131 -9.60 -14.61 27.11
CA THR A 131 -9.04 -15.91 26.73
C THR A 131 -9.40 -17.00 27.73
N SER A 132 -9.33 -16.74 29.03
CA SER A 132 -9.75 -17.67 30.08
C SER A 132 -11.26 -17.95 30.06
N GLY A 133 -12.08 -16.93 29.76
CA GLY A 133 -13.51 -17.09 29.54
C GLY A 133 -13.84 -18.02 28.36
N GLN A 134 -13.18 -17.84 27.21
CA GLN A 134 -13.36 -18.72 26.05
C GLN A 134 -12.85 -20.14 26.30
N LEU A 135 -11.73 -20.30 27.01
CA LEU A 135 -11.19 -21.60 27.39
C LEU A 135 -12.16 -22.37 28.32
N SER A 136 -12.69 -21.68 29.33
CA SER A 136 -13.67 -22.25 30.27
C SER A 136 -14.95 -22.69 29.54
N LEU A 137 -15.45 -21.84 28.64
CA LEU A 137 -16.62 -22.16 27.82
C LEU A 137 -16.37 -23.35 26.90
N PHE A 138 -15.20 -23.44 26.28
CA PHE A 138 -14.82 -24.56 25.43
C PHE A 138 -14.82 -25.88 26.19
N HIS A 139 -14.16 -25.94 27.35
CA HIS A 139 -14.13 -27.14 28.18
C HIS A 139 -15.53 -27.53 28.66
N ALA A 140 -16.35 -26.57 29.09
CA ALA A 140 -17.74 -26.84 29.50
C ALA A 140 -18.58 -27.44 28.36
N ARG A 141 -18.36 -26.99 27.11
CA ARG A 141 -19.06 -27.56 25.94
C ARG A 141 -18.58 -28.98 25.61
N LEU A 142 -17.26 -29.22 25.62
CA LEU A 142 -16.70 -30.57 25.43
C LEU A 142 -17.22 -31.55 26.49
N GLU A 143 -17.24 -31.13 27.75
CA GLU A 143 -17.74 -31.94 28.85
C GLU A 143 -19.23 -32.26 28.68
N THR A 144 -20.04 -31.27 28.28
CA THR A 144 -21.47 -31.46 28.03
C THR A 144 -21.73 -32.47 26.91
N GLU A 145 -20.96 -32.38 25.81
CA GLU A 145 -21.06 -33.30 24.68
C GLU A 145 -20.60 -34.72 25.07
N ALA A 146 -19.51 -34.84 25.84
CA ALA A 146 -19.03 -36.12 26.34
C ALA A 146 -20.06 -36.81 27.24
N ARG A 147 -20.66 -36.08 28.19
CA ARG A 147 -21.72 -36.62 29.06
C ARG A 147 -22.96 -37.05 28.27
N ARG A 148 -23.35 -36.29 27.24
CA ARG A 148 -24.50 -36.66 26.38
C ARG A 148 -24.20 -37.92 25.57
N THR A 149 -22.98 -38.03 25.04
CA THR A 149 -22.51 -39.24 24.33
C THR A 149 -22.50 -40.45 25.25
N GLU A 150 -22.00 -40.31 26.47
CA GLU A 150 -22.00 -41.36 27.49
C GLU A 150 -23.43 -41.84 27.82
N GLN A 151 -24.38 -40.93 28.00
CA GLN A 151 -25.78 -41.27 28.23
C GLN A 151 -26.38 -42.08 27.07
N LEU A 152 -26.08 -41.69 25.82
CA LEU A 152 -26.55 -42.39 24.63
C LEU A 152 -25.93 -43.80 24.52
N LEU A 153 -24.62 -43.94 24.80
CA LEU A 153 -23.94 -45.23 24.84
C LEU A 153 -24.52 -46.15 25.91
N ASN A 154 -24.77 -45.64 27.12
CA ASN A 154 -25.43 -46.40 28.18
C ASN A 154 -26.82 -46.90 27.76
N ARG A 155 -27.59 -46.08 27.02
CA ARG A 155 -28.90 -46.49 26.48
C ARG A 155 -28.76 -47.58 25.41
N LYS A 156 -27.73 -47.50 24.55
CA LYS A 156 -27.40 -48.55 23.59
C LYS A 156 -27.05 -49.87 24.28
N ASP A 157 -26.28 -49.83 25.37
CA ASP A 157 -25.92 -51.03 26.14
C ASP A 157 -27.13 -51.69 26.83
N GLN A 158 -28.11 -50.88 27.27
CA GLN A 158 -29.38 -51.36 27.78
C GLN A 158 -30.18 -52.10 26.70
N ILE A 159 -30.24 -51.54 25.48
CA ILE A 159 -30.90 -52.17 24.33
C ILE A 159 -30.19 -53.49 23.98
N ALA A 160 -28.86 -53.52 23.93
CA ALA A 160 -28.11 -54.75 23.68
C ALA A 160 -28.40 -55.84 24.73
N SER A 161 -28.57 -55.44 26.00
CA SER A 161 -28.97 -56.36 27.06
C SER A 161 -30.41 -56.87 26.91
N GLN A 162 -31.33 -56.01 26.46
CA GLN A 162 -32.70 -56.40 26.11
C GLN A 162 -32.70 -57.42 24.96
N VAL A 163 -31.94 -57.18 23.88
CA VAL A 163 -31.82 -58.09 22.74
C VAL A 163 -31.31 -59.45 23.19
N ARG A 164 -30.25 -59.51 24.02
CA ARG A 164 -29.77 -60.79 24.58
C ARG A 164 -30.85 -61.56 25.34
N GLY A 165 -31.71 -60.87 26.09
CA GLY A 165 -32.85 -61.48 26.78
C GLY A 165 -33.89 -62.05 25.81
N ILE A 166 -34.24 -61.31 24.75
CA ILE A 166 -35.20 -61.75 23.74
C ILE A 166 -34.65 -62.94 22.94
N VAL A 167 -33.37 -62.92 22.56
CA VAL A 167 -32.69 -64.03 21.88
C VAL A 167 -32.71 -65.30 22.74
N ALA A 168 -32.50 -65.18 24.05
CA ALA A 168 -32.59 -66.33 24.96
C ALA A 168 -34.03 -66.90 25.04
N GLN A 169 -35.06 -66.04 25.04
CA GLN A 169 -36.46 -66.47 24.98
C GLN A 169 -36.80 -67.15 23.64
N GLN A 170 -36.31 -66.59 22.54
CA GLN A 170 -36.46 -67.16 21.21
C GLN A 170 -35.87 -68.57 21.16
N ALA A 171 -34.63 -68.76 21.62
CA ALA A 171 -33.97 -70.07 21.64
C ALA A 171 -34.73 -71.11 22.47
N ALA A 172 -35.34 -70.69 23.59
CA ALA A 172 -36.18 -71.56 24.41
C ALA A 172 -37.47 -71.99 23.69
N LEU A 173 -38.14 -71.06 22.99
CA LEU A 173 -39.33 -71.37 22.20
C LEU A 173 -39.01 -72.22 20.97
N GLU A 174 -37.87 -71.99 20.31
CA GLU A 174 -37.38 -72.82 19.21
C GLU A 174 -37.14 -74.27 19.67
N THR A 175 -36.52 -74.45 20.85
CA THR A 175 -36.35 -75.78 21.44
C THR A 175 -37.70 -76.45 21.73
N GLN A 176 -38.68 -75.71 22.26
CA GLN A 176 -40.03 -76.24 22.50
C GLN A 176 -40.75 -76.60 21.19
N LEU A 177 -40.59 -75.78 20.16
CA LEU A 177 -41.16 -76.00 18.84
C LEU A 177 -40.61 -77.29 18.20
N ASP A 178 -39.31 -77.56 18.36
CA ASP A 178 -38.68 -78.79 17.85
C ASP A 178 -39.23 -80.04 18.55
N LEU A 179 -39.42 -79.99 19.86
CA LEU A 179 -40.05 -81.08 20.62
C LEU A 179 -41.49 -81.34 20.17
N ILE A 180 -42.28 -80.28 19.95
CA ILE A 180 -43.66 -80.39 19.46
C ILE A 180 -43.69 -80.96 18.03
N LYS A 181 -42.75 -80.60 17.16
CA LYS A 181 -42.64 -81.16 15.80
C LYS A 181 -42.34 -82.65 15.84
N GLU A 182 -41.45 -83.09 16.74
CA GLU A 182 -41.15 -84.51 16.93
C GLU A 182 -42.38 -85.28 17.42
N GLU A 183 -43.07 -84.76 18.45
CA GLU A 183 -44.28 -85.37 18.99
C GLU A 183 -45.40 -85.44 17.93
N LEU A 184 -45.60 -84.36 17.17
CA LEU A 184 -46.57 -84.30 16.07
C LEU A 184 -46.27 -85.36 15.01
N THR A 185 -44.99 -85.52 14.64
CA THR A 185 -44.56 -86.54 13.66
C THR A 185 -44.89 -87.95 14.14
N ASN A 186 -44.60 -88.24 15.41
CA ASN A 186 -44.90 -89.53 16.03
C ASN A 186 -46.42 -89.80 16.11
N GLN A 187 -47.20 -88.80 16.54
CA GLN A 187 -48.66 -88.91 16.64
C GLN A 187 -49.34 -89.05 15.27
N GLN A 188 -48.84 -88.34 14.25
CA GLN A 188 -49.31 -88.49 12.88
C GLN A 188 -49.09 -89.91 12.36
N ALA A 189 -47.90 -90.48 12.57
CA ALA A 189 -47.60 -91.85 12.17
C ALA A 189 -48.48 -92.90 12.89
N LEU A 190 -48.87 -92.64 14.15
CA LEU A 190 -49.84 -93.49 14.87
C LEU A 190 -51.27 -93.34 14.34
N LEU A 191 -51.68 -92.10 14.04
CA LEU A 191 -53.00 -91.81 13.46
C LEU A 191 -53.18 -92.50 12.10
N ASP A 192 -52.15 -92.47 11.25
CA ASP A 192 -52.16 -93.10 9.93
C ASP A 192 -52.33 -94.63 10.01
N ARG A 193 -51.94 -95.24 11.14
CA ARG A 193 -52.15 -96.67 11.47
C ARG A 193 -53.46 -96.93 12.22
N GLY A 194 -54.27 -95.92 12.48
CA GLY A 194 -55.53 -96.00 13.24
C GLY A 194 -55.35 -96.15 14.76
N LEU A 195 -54.15 -95.83 15.28
CA LEU A 195 -53.77 -96.03 16.69
C LEU A 195 -53.82 -94.75 17.55
N ALA A 196 -54.14 -93.60 16.95
CA ALA A 196 -54.29 -92.31 17.65
C ALA A 196 -55.58 -91.59 17.22
N GLN A 197 -55.98 -90.57 17.98
CA GLN A 197 -57.15 -89.75 17.68
C GLN A 197 -56.74 -88.49 16.89
N ALA A 198 -57.48 -88.15 15.84
CA ALA A 198 -57.22 -86.97 15.00
C ALA A 198 -57.20 -85.64 15.80
N SER A 199 -57.99 -85.56 16.88
CA SER A 199 -58.02 -84.40 17.78
C SER A 199 -56.67 -84.10 18.44
N VAL A 200 -55.88 -85.13 18.77
CA VAL A 200 -54.54 -84.97 19.39
C VAL A 200 -53.58 -84.33 18.40
N VAL A 201 -53.55 -84.82 17.16
CA VAL A 201 -52.72 -84.26 16.08
C VAL A 201 -53.10 -82.80 15.80
N LEU A 202 -54.40 -82.49 15.67
CA LEU A 202 -54.87 -81.12 15.42
C LEU A 202 -54.51 -80.16 16.58
N ASN A 203 -54.49 -80.64 17.83
CA ASN A 203 -54.04 -79.85 18.97
C ASN A 203 -52.55 -79.53 18.89
N LEU A 204 -51.71 -80.51 18.56
CA LEU A 204 -50.27 -80.32 18.37
C LEU A 204 -49.97 -79.39 17.18
N GLN A 205 -50.72 -79.47 16.08
CA GLN A 205 -50.60 -78.53 14.97
C GLN A 205 -50.94 -77.08 15.36
N ARG A 206 -52.02 -76.89 16.15
CA ARG A 206 -52.37 -75.55 16.67
C ARG A 206 -51.31 -75.02 17.64
N GLU A 207 -50.74 -75.90 18.46
CA GLU A 207 -49.64 -75.56 19.36
C GLU A 207 -48.38 -75.14 18.60
N GLN A 208 -47.99 -75.92 17.59
CA GLN A 208 -46.86 -75.61 16.70
C GLN A 208 -47.06 -74.22 16.05
N ALA A 209 -48.22 -73.99 15.42
CA ALA A 209 -48.53 -72.71 14.78
C ALA A 209 -48.52 -71.53 15.76
N ARG A 210 -48.95 -71.76 17.02
CA ARG A 210 -48.88 -70.75 18.08
C ARG A 210 -47.43 -70.41 18.45
N LEU A 211 -46.58 -71.42 18.64
CA LEU A 211 -45.16 -71.24 18.97
C LEU A 211 -44.40 -70.56 17.82
N GLU A 212 -44.66 -70.95 16.57
CA GLU A 212 -44.11 -70.28 15.38
C GLU A 212 -44.50 -68.81 15.32
N GLY A 213 -45.77 -68.48 15.64
CA GLY A 213 -46.23 -67.10 15.76
C GLY A 213 -45.49 -66.31 16.84
N GLN A 214 -45.26 -66.92 18.01
CA GLN A 214 -44.50 -66.29 19.11
C GLN A 214 -43.03 -66.07 18.74
N VAL A 215 -42.37 -67.04 18.08
CA VAL A 215 -41.01 -66.86 17.57
C VAL A 215 -40.96 -65.71 16.57
N GLY A 216 -41.92 -65.62 15.64
CA GLY A 216 -42.02 -64.50 14.70
C GLY A 216 -42.17 -63.13 15.38
N GLU A 217 -42.96 -63.06 16.46
CA GLU A 217 -43.10 -61.85 17.27
C GLU A 217 -41.78 -61.44 17.95
N LEU A 218 -41.02 -62.39 18.50
CA LEU A 218 -39.71 -62.12 19.10
C LEU A 218 -38.68 -61.66 18.06
N VAL A 219 -38.67 -62.26 16.86
CA VAL A 219 -37.79 -61.84 15.75
C VAL A 219 -38.09 -60.39 15.36
N ALA A 220 -39.36 -60.02 15.23
CA ALA A 220 -39.75 -58.63 14.96
C ALA A 220 -39.32 -57.68 16.10
N SER A 221 -39.41 -58.14 17.36
CA SER A 221 -38.97 -57.37 18.53
C SER A 221 -37.45 -57.13 18.55
N ILE A 222 -36.65 -58.12 18.16
CA ILE A 222 -35.19 -57.99 17.99
C ILE A 222 -34.89 -56.94 16.93
N GLY A 223 -35.51 -57.05 15.75
CA GLY A 223 -35.31 -56.09 14.66
C GLY A 223 -35.62 -54.64 15.08
N GLY A 224 -36.74 -54.41 15.77
CA GLY A 224 -37.09 -53.08 16.30
C GLY A 224 -36.20 -52.60 17.44
N ALA A 225 -35.52 -53.48 18.16
CA ALA A 225 -34.51 -53.09 19.15
C ALA A 225 -33.19 -52.69 18.47
N GLU A 226 -32.75 -53.43 17.45
CA GLU A 226 -31.55 -53.12 16.67
C GLU A 226 -31.69 -51.82 15.86
N GLU A 227 -32.88 -51.55 15.32
CA GLU A 227 -33.20 -50.27 14.66
C GLU A 227 -33.01 -49.09 15.63
N ARG A 228 -33.57 -49.18 16.84
CA ARG A 228 -33.37 -48.17 17.90
C ARG A 228 -31.91 -48.00 18.31
N SER A 229 -31.11 -49.07 18.29
CA SER A 229 -29.66 -48.97 18.52
C SER A 229 -28.97 -48.18 17.40
N THR A 230 -29.36 -48.42 16.16
CA THR A 230 -28.83 -47.70 14.98
C THR A 230 -29.21 -46.22 15.01
N GLU A 231 -30.44 -45.89 15.40
CA GLU A 231 -30.88 -44.50 15.61
C GLU A 231 -30.01 -43.77 16.63
N ILE A 232 -29.64 -44.41 17.75
CA ILE A 232 -28.75 -43.84 18.76
C ILE A 232 -27.35 -43.58 18.20
N GLU A 233 -26.81 -44.48 17.39
CA GLU A 233 -25.50 -44.29 16.75
C GLU A 233 -25.52 -43.07 15.80
N ILE A 234 -26.59 -42.93 15.03
CA ILE A 234 -26.80 -41.76 14.16
C ILE A 234 -26.93 -40.48 15.00
N GLU A 235 -27.64 -40.54 16.14
CA GLU A 235 -27.74 -39.38 17.06
C GLU A 235 -26.36 -38.96 17.58
N ILE A 236 -25.52 -39.92 18.00
CA ILE A 236 -24.14 -39.63 18.46
C ILE A 236 -23.32 -38.94 17.35
N LEU A 237 -23.37 -39.45 16.12
CA LEU A 237 -22.66 -38.84 14.98
C LEU A 237 -23.20 -37.43 14.66
N SER A 238 -24.50 -37.21 14.83
CA SER A 238 -25.16 -35.93 14.61
C SER A 238 -24.72 -34.86 15.61
N LEU A 239 -24.41 -35.22 16.87
CA LEU A 239 -23.92 -34.26 17.88
C LEU A 239 -22.64 -33.56 17.41
N GLN A 240 -21.66 -34.33 16.95
CA GLN A 240 -20.39 -33.79 16.46
C GLN A 240 -20.58 -32.95 15.19
N THR A 241 -21.43 -33.45 14.27
CA THR A 241 -21.71 -32.77 13.00
C THR A 241 -22.38 -31.42 13.25
N THR A 242 -23.39 -31.37 14.12
CA THR A 242 -24.10 -30.15 14.49
C THR A 242 -23.16 -29.13 15.12
N ARG A 243 -22.30 -29.55 16.07
CA ARG A 243 -21.31 -28.66 16.69
C ARG A 243 -20.37 -28.06 15.65
N ARG A 244 -19.88 -28.88 14.71
CA ARG A 244 -18.99 -28.44 13.64
C ARG A 244 -19.69 -27.47 12.68
N GLU A 245 -20.93 -27.74 12.31
CA GLU A 245 -21.72 -26.86 11.43
C GLU A 245 -22.01 -25.51 12.09
N GLU A 246 -22.36 -25.49 13.38
CA GLU A 246 -22.50 -24.28 14.17
C GLU A 246 -21.19 -23.48 14.18
N ALA A 247 -20.06 -24.13 14.45
CA ALA A 247 -18.76 -23.47 14.49
C ALA A 247 -18.37 -22.86 13.14
N ILE A 248 -18.58 -23.58 12.03
CA ILE A 248 -18.31 -23.09 10.67
C ILE A 248 -19.17 -21.86 10.36
N THR A 249 -20.47 -21.92 10.69
CA THR A 249 -21.39 -20.80 10.46
C THR A 249 -20.96 -19.56 11.25
N ARG A 250 -20.63 -19.73 12.53
CA ARG A 250 -20.17 -18.64 13.39
C ARG A 250 -18.84 -18.07 12.95
N LEU A 251 -17.90 -18.90 12.49
CA LEU A 251 -16.61 -18.44 11.96
C LEU A 251 -16.80 -17.55 10.72
N ARG A 252 -17.68 -17.95 9.81
CA ARG A 252 -17.97 -17.15 8.60
C ARG A 252 -18.52 -15.77 8.97
N ASP A 253 -19.42 -15.71 9.94
CA ASP A 253 -20.00 -14.45 10.39
C ASP A 253 -18.97 -13.56 11.11
N LEU A 254 -18.03 -14.15 11.86
CA LEU A 254 -16.95 -13.42 12.53
C LEU A 254 -15.88 -12.91 11.56
N GLN A 255 -15.60 -13.64 10.47
CA GLN A 255 -14.52 -13.33 9.55
C GLN A 255 -14.65 -11.93 8.93
N PHE A 256 -15.87 -11.52 8.55
CA PHE A 256 -16.10 -10.19 8.00
C PHE A 256 -15.81 -9.10 9.03
N ASN A 257 -16.36 -9.26 10.24
CA ASN A 257 -16.17 -8.31 11.35
C ASN A 257 -14.68 -8.19 11.73
N GLU A 258 -13.95 -9.31 11.71
CA GLU A 258 -12.53 -9.34 12.02
C GLU A 258 -11.70 -8.53 11.01
N LEU A 259 -11.97 -8.70 9.71
CA LEU A 259 -11.28 -7.96 8.66
C LEU A 259 -11.55 -6.45 8.77
N GLU A 260 -12.80 -6.07 8.98
CA GLU A 260 -13.18 -4.67 9.18
C GLU A 260 -12.47 -4.05 10.40
N LEU A 261 -12.50 -4.74 11.54
CA LEU A 261 -11.86 -4.25 12.77
C LEU A 261 -10.34 -4.17 12.64
N ARG A 262 -9.69 -5.10 11.95
CA ARG A 262 -8.24 -5.02 11.67
C ARG A 262 -7.88 -3.83 10.79
N GLU A 263 -8.67 -3.56 9.75
CA GLU A 263 -8.42 -2.39 8.89
C GLU A 263 -8.66 -1.09 9.66
N ARG A 264 -9.74 -1.00 10.44
CA ARG A 264 -10.03 0.17 11.27
C ARG A 264 -8.94 0.42 12.30
N ARG A 265 -8.47 -0.63 12.99
CA ARG A 265 -7.32 -0.55 13.91
C ARG A 265 -6.07 0.00 13.21
N THR A 266 -5.75 -0.54 12.03
CA THR A 266 -4.60 -0.11 11.25
C THR A 266 -4.73 1.36 10.81
N SER A 267 -5.93 1.79 10.40
CA SER A 267 -6.20 3.18 10.07
C SER A 267 -6.02 4.12 11.26
N ILE A 268 -6.54 3.76 12.45
CA ILE A 268 -6.39 4.58 13.66
C ILE A 268 -4.92 4.66 14.08
N LEU A 269 -4.18 3.54 14.03
CA LEU A 269 -2.74 3.55 14.32
C LEU A 269 -1.97 4.45 13.35
N ARG A 270 -2.31 4.44 12.05
CA ARG A 270 -1.74 5.36 11.06
C ARG A 270 -2.08 6.82 11.36
N GLN A 271 -3.27 7.11 11.88
CA GLN A 271 -3.65 8.47 12.30
C GLN A 271 -2.90 8.91 13.55
N LEU A 272 -2.77 8.02 14.55
CA LEU A 272 -2.00 8.28 15.78
C LEU A 272 -0.53 8.59 15.48
N ASP A 273 0.09 7.86 14.55
CA ASP A 273 1.48 8.10 14.14
C ASP A 273 1.68 9.49 13.51
N ARG A 274 0.66 10.01 12.82
CA ARG A 274 0.68 11.36 12.21
C ARG A 274 0.46 12.50 13.19
N LEU A 275 0.00 12.24 14.41
CA LEU A 275 -0.18 13.28 15.43
C LEU A 275 1.13 13.92 15.85
N ASP A 276 2.24 13.18 15.71
CA ASP A 276 3.59 13.73 15.84
C ASP A 276 4.01 14.30 14.49
N ILE A 277 3.95 15.63 14.38
CA ILE A 277 4.30 16.36 13.16
C ILE A 277 5.81 16.48 13.10
N ARG A 278 6.40 15.74 12.16
CA ARG A 278 7.85 15.64 11.98
C ARG A 278 8.37 16.50 10.84
N SER A 279 9.62 16.91 10.97
CA SER A 279 10.35 17.61 9.92
C SER A 279 10.61 16.69 8.72
N PRO A 280 10.20 17.05 7.48
CA PRO A 280 10.49 16.26 6.29
C PRO A 280 11.94 16.42 5.78
N VAL A 281 12.67 17.46 6.21
CA VAL A 281 14.04 17.77 5.76
C VAL A 281 14.79 18.52 6.85
N SER A 282 16.11 18.35 6.95
CA SER A 282 16.92 19.17 7.86
C SER A 282 16.97 20.64 7.40
N GLY A 283 16.87 21.58 8.34
CA GLY A 283 16.89 23.01 8.01
C GLY A 283 16.51 23.91 9.19
N ILE A 284 16.22 25.18 8.87
CA ILE A 284 15.79 26.18 9.84
C ILE A 284 14.28 26.34 9.76
N VAL A 285 13.61 26.37 10.92
CA VAL A 285 12.18 26.63 11.06
C VAL A 285 11.87 28.09 10.75
N TYR A 286 10.89 28.32 9.88
CA TYR A 286 10.45 29.65 9.45
C TYR A 286 8.93 29.76 9.34
N GLY A 287 8.38 30.91 9.73
CA GLY A 287 6.97 31.21 9.58
C GLY A 287 6.06 30.31 10.42
N LEU A 288 6.43 30.03 11.67
CA LEU A 288 5.58 29.30 12.61
C LEU A 288 4.27 30.07 12.80
N SER A 289 3.15 29.44 12.45
CA SER A 289 1.81 30.05 12.49
C SER A 289 1.01 29.69 13.74
N VAL A 290 1.47 28.68 14.49
CA VAL A 290 0.76 28.12 15.64
C VAL A 290 1.44 28.54 16.93
N PHE A 291 0.68 29.19 17.82
CA PHE A 291 1.20 29.73 19.08
C PHE A 291 0.36 29.28 20.27
N GLY A 292 1.05 28.90 21.35
CA GLY A 292 0.44 28.53 22.62
C GLY A 292 -0.09 27.10 22.66
N SER A 293 -0.09 26.51 23.86
CA SER A 293 -0.70 25.20 24.10
C SER A 293 -2.22 25.26 23.89
N ARG A 294 -2.80 24.22 23.29
CA ARG A 294 -4.23 24.08 22.95
C ARG A 294 -4.72 24.93 21.77
N ALA A 295 -3.82 25.43 20.93
CA ALA A 295 -4.19 26.00 19.65
C ALA A 295 -4.87 24.93 18.77
N VAL A 296 -5.87 25.34 17.99
CA VAL A 296 -6.60 24.45 17.06
C VAL A 296 -6.08 24.70 15.65
N VAL A 297 -5.78 23.61 14.96
CA VAL A 297 -5.24 23.60 13.60
C VAL A 297 -6.25 22.95 12.67
N SER A 298 -6.53 23.59 11.52
CA SER A 298 -7.42 23.00 10.51
C SER A 298 -6.66 22.03 9.59
N PRO A 299 -7.39 21.10 8.95
CA PRO A 299 -6.85 20.23 7.90
C PRO A 299 -6.10 21.00 6.82
N ALA A 300 -4.89 20.54 6.49
CA ALA A 300 -4.01 21.07 5.43
C ALA A 300 -3.58 22.54 5.61
N ASP A 301 -3.77 23.14 6.79
CA ASP A 301 -3.24 24.48 7.06
C ASP A 301 -1.70 24.44 7.17
N PRO A 302 -0.98 25.39 6.55
CA PRO A 302 0.47 25.54 6.74
C PRO A 302 0.80 25.89 8.20
N LEU A 303 1.58 25.04 8.87
CA LEU A 303 1.97 25.23 10.27
C LEU A 303 3.29 25.97 10.41
N LEU A 304 4.24 25.61 9.56
CA LEU A 304 5.55 26.23 9.45
C LEU A 304 6.18 25.84 8.11
N TYR A 305 7.29 26.49 7.81
CA TYR A 305 8.15 26.17 6.67
C TYR A 305 9.53 25.77 7.18
N ILE A 306 10.18 24.86 6.47
CA ILE A 306 11.57 24.52 6.72
C ILE A 306 12.42 25.01 5.55
N VAL A 307 13.46 25.77 5.88
CA VAL A 307 14.44 26.30 4.93
C VAL A 307 15.73 25.48 5.04
N PRO A 308 15.99 24.56 4.09
CA PRO A 308 17.18 23.71 4.15
C PRO A 308 18.44 24.55 3.97
N GLN A 309 19.46 24.28 4.78
CA GLN A 309 20.71 25.06 4.77
C GLN A 309 21.70 24.57 3.69
N ASP A 310 21.62 23.30 3.31
CA ASP A 310 22.54 22.66 2.34
C ASP A 310 21.96 22.65 0.92
N ARG A 311 21.56 23.83 0.42
CA ARG A 311 21.05 23.95 -0.96
C ARG A 311 22.12 24.48 -1.91
N PRO A 312 22.19 23.94 -3.14
CA PRO A 312 23.10 24.47 -4.14
C PRO A 312 22.72 25.91 -4.47
N LEU A 313 23.73 26.78 -4.56
CA LEU A 313 23.56 28.15 -5.00
C LEU A 313 23.20 28.16 -6.49
N VAL A 314 22.15 28.89 -6.84
CA VAL A 314 21.75 29.14 -8.23
C VAL A 314 21.99 30.60 -8.57
N ILE A 315 22.31 30.89 -9.82
CA ILE A 315 22.48 32.27 -10.27
C ILE A 315 21.19 32.68 -10.98
N ALA A 316 20.41 33.56 -10.36
CA ALA A 316 19.20 34.11 -10.95
C ALA A 316 19.56 35.35 -11.78
N THR A 317 19.39 35.27 -13.09
CA THR A 317 19.72 36.36 -14.03
C THR A 317 18.48 36.96 -14.65
N GLN A 318 18.55 38.27 -14.85
CA GLN A 318 17.50 39.05 -15.49
C GLN A 318 17.89 39.28 -16.95
N VAL A 319 17.08 38.75 -17.85
CA VAL A 319 17.31 38.80 -19.29
C VAL A 319 16.30 39.75 -19.93
N SER A 320 16.78 40.58 -20.84
CA SER A 320 15.93 41.50 -21.59
C SER A 320 14.87 40.75 -22.40
N PRO A 321 13.62 41.24 -22.47
CA PRO A 321 12.58 40.66 -23.31
C PRO A 321 12.96 40.57 -24.80
N ASN A 322 13.87 41.41 -25.27
CA ASN A 322 14.36 41.36 -26.66
C ASN A 322 15.26 40.15 -26.94
N ASP A 323 15.85 39.57 -25.91
CA ASP A 323 16.87 38.53 -26.03
C ASP A 323 16.35 37.12 -25.63
N VAL A 324 15.12 37.03 -25.14
CA VAL A 324 14.50 35.77 -24.66
C VAL A 324 14.37 34.70 -25.76
N ASP A 325 14.13 35.09 -27.01
CA ASP A 325 13.99 34.18 -28.16
C ASP A 325 15.27 33.37 -28.44
N VAL A 326 16.42 33.86 -27.95
CA VAL A 326 17.73 33.23 -28.16
C VAL A 326 18.14 32.35 -26.96
N LEU A 327 17.39 32.41 -25.84
CA LEU A 327 17.67 31.60 -24.66
C LEU A 327 17.11 30.19 -24.79
N THR A 328 17.93 29.20 -24.47
CA THR A 328 17.54 27.79 -24.47
C THR A 328 18.05 27.08 -23.23
N ILE A 329 17.28 26.12 -22.71
CA ILE A 329 17.69 25.28 -21.58
C ILE A 329 18.90 24.43 -22.01
N GLY A 330 19.92 24.35 -21.16
CA GLY A 330 21.19 23.65 -21.42
C GLY A 330 22.26 24.50 -22.11
N GLN A 331 21.96 25.75 -22.46
CA GLN A 331 22.91 26.67 -23.09
C GLN A 331 24.07 27.01 -22.14
N GLN A 332 25.29 27.03 -22.66
CA GLN A 332 26.49 27.38 -21.89
C GLN A 332 26.55 28.87 -21.59
N VAL A 333 26.90 29.18 -20.35
CA VAL A 333 27.02 30.55 -19.84
C VAL A 333 28.38 30.71 -19.18
N SER A 334 29.08 31.80 -19.51
CA SER A 334 30.24 32.25 -18.72
C SER A 334 29.77 33.23 -17.65
N LEU A 335 30.12 32.98 -16.40
CA LEU A 335 29.72 33.74 -15.24
C LEU A 335 30.90 34.55 -14.72
N ARG A 336 30.68 35.85 -14.55
CA ARG A 336 31.64 36.78 -13.97
C ARG A 336 31.07 37.36 -12.68
N PHE A 337 31.72 37.05 -11.57
CA PHE A 337 31.32 37.57 -10.26
C PHE A 337 31.91 38.97 -10.08
N SER A 338 31.10 40.00 -10.31
CA SER A 338 31.54 41.40 -10.27
C SER A 338 32.04 41.83 -8.88
N ALA A 339 31.68 41.09 -7.83
CA ALA A 339 32.14 41.31 -6.46
C ALA A 339 33.53 40.72 -6.14
N LEU A 340 34.11 39.89 -7.02
CA LEU A 340 35.42 39.26 -6.82
C LEU A 340 36.51 39.95 -7.67
N ASP A 341 37.77 39.86 -7.25
CA ASP A 341 38.90 40.43 -8.00
C ASP A 341 39.08 39.71 -9.34
N GLN A 342 38.82 40.45 -10.43
CA GLN A 342 38.84 39.94 -11.80
C GLN A 342 40.24 39.52 -12.28
N ARG A 343 41.31 39.92 -11.57
CA ARG A 343 42.68 39.53 -11.93
C ARG A 343 43.04 38.13 -11.42
N THR A 344 42.40 37.70 -10.34
CA THR A 344 42.68 36.42 -9.66
C THR A 344 41.57 35.40 -9.80
N THR A 345 40.34 35.85 -10.09
CA THR A 345 39.16 35.00 -10.20
C THR A 345 38.94 34.60 -11.66
N PRO A 346 39.00 33.30 -12.00
CA PRO A 346 38.70 32.85 -13.34
C PRO A 346 37.21 33.00 -13.65
N GLU A 347 36.87 33.11 -14.94
CA GLU A 347 35.49 32.93 -15.40
C GLU A 347 35.01 31.51 -15.07
N LEU A 348 33.84 31.42 -14.43
CA LEU A 348 33.21 30.14 -14.12
C LEU A 348 32.18 29.80 -15.18
N TYR A 349 32.05 28.52 -15.50
CA TYR A 349 31.07 28.08 -16.49
C TYR A 349 29.83 27.47 -15.84
N GLY A 350 28.67 27.80 -16.39
CA GLY A 350 27.40 27.22 -15.99
C GLY A 350 26.52 26.89 -17.18
N THR A 351 25.37 26.32 -16.90
CA THR A 351 24.33 26.04 -17.89
C THR A 351 23.00 26.64 -17.46
N VAL A 352 22.24 27.14 -18.44
CA VAL A 352 20.86 27.60 -18.21
C VAL A 352 20.01 26.40 -17.81
N ALA A 353 19.55 26.38 -16.57
CA ALA A 353 18.72 25.30 -16.04
C ALA A 353 17.23 25.56 -16.28
N ILE A 354 16.77 26.79 -16.03
CA ILE A 354 15.36 27.19 -16.13
C ILE A 354 15.28 28.57 -16.78
N VAL A 355 14.29 28.78 -17.64
CA VAL A 355 13.91 30.10 -18.14
C VAL A 355 12.43 30.30 -17.82
N SER A 356 12.07 31.47 -17.26
CA SER A 356 10.69 31.77 -16.92
C SER A 356 9.80 31.77 -18.16
N ALA A 357 8.61 31.19 -18.05
CA ALA A 357 7.64 31.17 -19.14
C ALA A 357 6.99 32.54 -19.39
N ASP A 358 7.05 33.44 -18.41
CA ASP A 358 6.49 34.79 -18.47
C ASP A 358 7.53 35.83 -18.05
N ALA A 359 7.29 37.08 -18.46
CA ALA A 359 8.11 38.22 -18.12
C ALA A 359 7.68 38.85 -16.79
N PHE A 360 8.63 39.02 -15.89
CA PHE A 360 8.43 39.75 -14.64
C PHE A 360 8.60 41.24 -14.84
N THR A 361 8.02 42.05 -13.95
CA THR A 361 8.23 43.49 -13.92
C THR A 361 8.96 43.86 -12.64
N ASP A 362 10.09 44.54 -12.76
CA ASP A 362 10.83 45.06 -11.61
C ASP A 362 10.02 46.18 -10.93
N SER A 363 9.77 46.04 -9.63
CA SER A 363 8.99 47.00 -8.85
C SER A 363 9.68 48.36 -8.70
N ALA A 364 11.03 48.41 -8.78
CA ALA A 364 11.81 49.64 -8.68
C ALA A 364 11.91 50.36 -10.03
N THR A 365 12.25 49.64 -11.10
CA THR A 365 12.55 50.24 -12.41
C THR A 365 11.37 50.21 -13.40
N ARG A 366 10.31 49.43 -13.10
CA ARG A 366 9.20 49.09 -14.01
C ARG A 366 9.64 48.47 -15.33
N ALA A 367 10.89 48.02 -15.43
CA ALA A 367 11.38 47.30 -16.60
C ALA A 367 10.87 45.86 -16.58
N SER A 368 10.47 45.35 -17.75
CA SER A 368 10.10 43.95 -17.92
C SER A 368 11.36 43.11 -18.18
N TYR A 369 11.47 41.94 -17.56
CA TYR A 369 12.60 41.01 -17.72
C TYR A 369 12.13 39.56 -17.62
N PHE A 370 12.83 38.65 -18.29
CA PHE A 370 12.68 37.21 -18.08
C PHE A 370 13.73 36.74 -17.07
N ARG A 371 13.34 35.81 -16.19
CA ARG A 371 14.24 35.23 -15.19
C ARG A 371 14.84 33.95 -15.78
N ALA A 372 16.17 33.88 -15.85
CA ALA A 372 16.90 32.68 -16.21
C ALA A 372 17.76 32.21 -15.04
N GLU A 373 17.58 30.97 -14.63
CA GLU A 373 18.35 30.35 -13.55
C GLU A 373 19.49 29.53 -14.14
N ILE A 374 20.70 29.84 -13.70
CA ILE A 374 21.92 29.21 -14.19
C ILE A 374 22.53 28.40 -13.05
N ARG A 375 22.86 27.14 -13.35
CA ARG A 375 23.58 26.25 -12.46
C ARG A 375 25.04 26.20 -12.87
N LEU A 376 25.95 26.37 -11.91
CA LEU A 376 27.39 26.16 -12.12
C LEU A 376 27.65 24.71 -12.51
N ASN A 377 28.63 24.49 -13.40
CA ASN A 377 29.04 23.13 -13.75
C ASN A 377 29.84 22.49 -12.61
N ASP A 378 29.80 21.16 -12.51
CA ASP A 378 30.53 20.41 -11.48
C ASP A 378 32.03 20.72 -11.51
N GLY A 379 32.61 21.00 -10.35
CA GLY A 379 34.04 21.31 -10.21
C GLY A 379 34.45 22.76 -10.50
N GLU A 380 33.56 23.60 -11.05
CA GLU A 380 33.87 25.02 -11.31
C GLU A 380 34.04 25.82 -10.02
N LEU A 381 33.30 25.47 -8.97
CA LEU A 381 33.43 26.09 -7.64
C LEU A 381 34.84 25.89 -7.06
N ALA A 382 35.49 24.77 -7.36
CA ALA A 382 36.84 24.45 -6.88
C ALA A 382 37.95 25.22 -7.63
N ARG A 383 37.61 25.94 -8.72
CA ARG A 383 38.55 26.81 -9.46
C ARG A 383 38.70 28.18 -8.81
N LEU A 384 37.85 28.50 -7.83
CA LEU A 384 37.95 29.75 -7.08
C LEU A 384 39.18 29.75 -6.15
N PRO A 385 39.80 30.92 -5.89
CA PRO A 385 40.93 31.02 -4.97
C PRO A 385 40.59 30.53 -3.55
N ASP A 386 41.54 29.88 -2.88
CA ASP A 386 41.39 29.35 -1.52
C ASP A 386 40.86 30.44 -0.57
N GLY A 387 39.75 30.14 0.13
CA GLY A 387 39.07 31.07 1.05
C GLY A 387 37.97 31.94 0.42
N THR A 388 37.69 31.79 -0.88
CA THR A 388 36.58 32.49 -1.55
C THR A 388 35.28 31.71 -1.40
N THR A 389 34.32 32.27 -0.65
CA THR A 389 32.99 31.67 -0.49
C THR A 389 31.95 32.51 -1.24
N LEU A 390 31.18 31.86 -2.11
CA LEU A 390 30.01 32.49 -2.75
C LEU A 390 28.88 32.59 -1.73
N ILE A 391 28.32 33.79 -1.59
CA ILE A 391 27.20 34.06 -0.67
C ILE A 391 25.96 34.52 -1.46
N PRO A 392 24.74 34.18 -1.00
CA PRO A 392 23.52 34.73 -1.57
C PRO A 392 23.52 36.26 -1.58
N GLY A 393 22.95 36.85 -2.64
CA GLY A 393 22.91 38.30 -2.86
C GLY A 393 24.14 38.87 -3.60
N MET A 394 25.16 38.07 -3.89
CA MET A 394 26.32 38.53 -4.64
C MET A 394 25.95 38.82 -6.12
N PRO A 395 26.34 39.98 -6.69
CA PRO A 395 26.06 40.31 -8.09
C PRO A 395 26.94 39.51 -9.04
N VAL A 396 26.32 39.00 -10.10
CA VAL A 396 26.95 38.18 -11.15
C VAL A 396 26.51 38.68 -12.51
N GLU A 397 27.45 38.78 -13.44
CA GLU A 397 27.16 39.01 -14.85
C GLU A 397 27.26 37.69 -15.60
N ALA A 398 26.18 37.33 -16.29
CA ALA A 398 26.09 36.14 -17.09
C ALA A 398 26.24 36.49 -18.57
N PHE A 399 27.25 35.90 -19.20
CA PHE A 399 27.51 35.95 -20.62
C PHE A 399 26.95 34.68 -21.26
N ILE A 400 25.70 34.76 -21.72
CA ILE A 400 24.97 33.64 -22.31
C ILE A 400 25.38 33.55 -23.79
N ARG A 401 26.04 32.45 -24.18
CA ARG A 401 26.60 32.30 -25.53
C ARG A 401 25.48 32.09 -26.55
N THR A 402 25.31 33.02 -27.48
CA THR A 402 24.30 32.89 -28.55
C THR A 402 24.81 32.04 -29.71
N ALA A 403 23.89 31.62 -30.59
CA ALA A 403 24.24 30.83 -31.77
C ALA A 403 25.31 31.53 -32.64
N ASP A 404 26.28 30.75 -33.12
CA ASP A 404 27.35 31.26 -33.98
C ASP A 404 26.77 31.84 -35.28
N ARG A 405 27.14 33.08 -35.60
CA ARG A 405 26.70 33.75 -36.83
C ARG A 405 27.88 34.02 -37.74
N THR A 406 27.69 33.86 -39.03
CA THR A 406 28.69 34.24 -40.03
C THR A 406 28.62 35.74 -40.34
N PRO A 407 29.72 36.39 -40.72
CA PRO A 407 29.73 37.81 -41.09
C PRO A 407 28.66 38.17 -42.14
N ILE A 408 28.42 37.28 -43.12
CA ILE A 408 27.39 37.49 -44.13
C ILE A 408 25.97 37.48 -43.54
N ASN A 409 25.70 36.63 -42.54
CA ASN A 409 24.41 36.55 -41.85
C ASN A 409 24.10 37.84 -41.09
N TYR A 410 25.11 38.51 -40.54
CA TYR A 410 24.93 39.81 -39.87
C TYR A 410 24.49 40.91 -40.84
N LEU A 411 24.96 40.86 -42.09
CA LEU A 411 24.64 41.84 -43.13
C LEU A 411 23.28 41.57 -43.80
N THR A 412 22.95 40.30 -44.05
CA THR A 412 21.77 39.91 -44.85
C THR A 412 20.51 39.66 -44.03
N ARG A 413 20.63 39.27 -42.75
CA ARG A 413 19.47 38.92 -41.90
C ARG A 413 18.48 40.07 -41.68
N PRO A 414 18.88 41.34 -41.42
CA PRO A 414 17.92 42.44 -41.29
C PRO A 414 17.09 42.66 -42.57
N LEU A 415 17.71 42.44 -43.74
CA LEU A 415 17.04 42.53 -45.04
C LEU A 415 16.04 41.37 -45.23
N MET A 416 16.45 40.14 -44.89
CA MET A 416 15.60 38.95 -44.98
C MET A 416 14.45 38.96 -43.97
N ASP A 417 14.69 39.40 -42.73
CA ASP A 417 13.66 39.51 -41.69
C ASP A 417 12.64 40.62 -42.05
N TYR A 418 13.09 41.72 -42.67
CA TYR A 418 12.19 42.74 -43.21
C TYR A 418 11.33 42.21 -44.35
N VAL A 419 11.92 41.50 -45.31
CA VAL A 419 11.19 40.85 -46.41
C VAL A 419 10.19 39.83 -45.87
N ALA A 420 10.59 38.96 -44.96
CA ALA A 420 9.73 37.95 -44.35
C ALA A 420 8.56 38.57 -43.55
N ARG A 421 8.77 39.73 -42.92
CA ARG A 421 7.72 40.48 -42.20
C ARG A 421 6.70 41.07 -43.18
N VAL A 422 7.17 41.67 -44.28
CA VAL A 422 6.30 42.22 -45.34
C VAL A 422 5.47 41.14 -46.05
N PHE A 423 6.01 39.92 -46.21
CA PHE A 423 5.26 38.80 -46.81
C PHE A 423 4.31 38.08 -45.83
N ARG A 424 4.41 38.35 -44.53
CA ARG A 424 3.52 37.75 -43.50
C ARG A 424 2.32 38.65 -43.18
N ASP A 425 2.47 39.96 -43.37
CA ASP A 425 1.44 40.97 -43.11
C ASP A 425 0.71 41.44 -44.40
N GLY A 426 0.88 40.72 -45.52
CA GLY A 426 0.32 41.02 -46.84
C GLY A 426 -0.66 39.98 -47.37
#